data_AF-A0A0B1T210-F1
#
_entry.id   AF-A0A0B1T210-F1
#
_cell.length_a   1.000
_cell.length_b   1.000
_cell.length_c   1.000
_cell.angle_alpha   90.00
_cell.angle_beta   90.00
_cell.angle_gamma   90.00
#
_symmetry.space_group_name_H-M   'P 1'
#
loop_
_entity.id
_entity.type
_entity.pdbx_description
1 polymer ?
#
loop_
_entity_poly.entity_id
_entity_poly.type
_entity_poly.pdbx_seq_one_letter_code
_entity_poly.pdbx_strand_id
1 'polypeptide(L)'
;MLTDIYCKTYLRCHDEQKELDACVEEKLHLTRPKMGYFSKLHVYESKHPAPEVKQRDYKAEAAKVLAELPDDYHLRNDYRKYNDWRYNIVES
;
A
#
# COMPACT_ATOMS: atom_id res chain seq x y z
N MET A 1 -10.73 -29.41 -17.31
CA MET A 1 -9.44 -29.38 -18.04
C MET A 1 -9.15 -27.96 -18.54
N LEU A 2 -9.07 -26.95 -17.65
CA LEU A 2 -8.80 -25.55 -18.03
C LEU A 2 -8.04 -24.78 -16.92
N THR A 3 -7.15 -25.45 -16.17
CA THR A 3 -6.47 -24.80 -15.04
C THR A 3 -4.98 -25.15 -14.88
N ASP A 4 -4.35 -25.87 -15.82
CA ASP A 4 -2.93 -26.25 -15.67
C ASP A 4 -1.94 -25.25 -16.30
N ILE A 5 -2.41 -24.13 -16.87
CA ILE A 5 -1.55 -23.06 -17.42
C ILE A 5 -1.15 -22.08 -16.31
N TYR A 6 -0.66 -22.58 -15.20
CA TYR A 6 0.16 -21.78 -14.28
C TYR A 6 1.59 -22.27 -14.42
N CYS A 7 2.28 -21.75 -15.44
CA CYS A 7 3.73 -21.79 -15.51
C CYS A 7 4.28 -21.16 -14.23
N LYS A 8 4.60 -22.00 -13.23
CA LYS A 8 4.98 -21.59 -11.87
C LYS A 8 6.30 -20.79 -11.81
N THR A 9 7.03 -20.65 -12.93
CA THR A 9 8.25 -19.84 -13.04
C THR A 9 8.42 -19.34 -14.47
N TYR A 10 8.34 -18.02 -14.68
CA TYR A 10 8.45 -17.33 -15.98
C TYR A 10 9.67 -17.77 -16.83
N LEU A 11 10.77 -18.19 -16.19
CA LEU A 11 12.03 -18.54 -16.85
C LEU A 11 12.01 -19.87 -17.64
N ARG A 12 11.06 -20.78 -17.37
CA ARG A 12 11.04 -22.12 -17.99
C ARG A 12 10.07 -22.27 -19.16
N CYS A 13 9.21 -21.29 -19.41
CA CYS A 13 8.12 -21.40 -20.38
C CYS A 13 8.24 -20.40 -21.53
N HIS A 14 9.47 -20.02 -21.91
CA HIS A 14 9.68 -19.04 -22.97
C HIS A 14 9.14 -19.49 -24.33
N ASP A 15 9.23 -20.79 -24.64
CA ASP A 15 8.76 -21.33 -25.93
C ASP A 15 7.23 -21.32 -26.03
N GLU A 16 6.55 -21.84 -25.00
CA GLU A 16 5.08 -21.83 -24.92
C GLU A 16 4.53 -20.39 -24.85
N GLN A 17 5.24 -19.48 -24.16
CA GLN A 17 4.87 -18.06 -24.09
C GLN A 17 4.89 -17.41 -25.48
N LYS A 18 5.87 -17.76 -26.32
CA LYS A 18 5.98 -17.19 -27.68
C LYS A 18 4.81 -17.62 -28.56
N GLU A 19 4.40 -18.89 -28.49
CA GLU A 19 3.25 -19.40 -29.25
C GLU A 19 1.93 -18.73 -28.81
N LEU A 20 1.75 -18.56 -27.50
CA LEU A 20 0.60 -17.86 -26.95
C LEU A 20 0.57 -16.39 -27.35
N ASP A 21 1.69 -15.68 -27.19
CA ASP A 21 1.82 -14.26 -27.54
C ASP A 21 1.50 -14.04 -29.03
N ALA A 22 1.97 -14.91 -29.93
CA ALA A 22 1.65 -14.86 -31.36
C ALA A 22 0.15 -15.06 -31.63
N CYS A 23 -0.47 -16.07 -31.01
CA CYS A 23 -1.90 -16.35 -31.17
C CYS A 23 -2.77 -15.18 -30.68
N VAL A 24 -2.37 -14.53 -29.57
CA VAL A 24 -3.08 -13.38 -28.98
C VAL A 24 -2.92 -12.13 -29.85
N GLU A 25 -1.74 -11.90 -30.43
CA GLU A 25 -1.50 -10.78 -31.35
C GLU A 25 -2.31 -10.93 -32.65
N GLU A 26 -2.39 -12.14 -33.20
CA GLU A 26 -3.14 -12.42 -34.43
C GLU A 26 -4.66 -12.32 -34.24
N LYS A 27 -5.20 -12.90 -33.17
CA LYS A 27 -6.66 -13.03 -32.99
C LYS A 27 -7.30 -11.90 -32.20
N LEU A 28 -6.59 -11.33 -31.24
CA LEU A 28 -7.11 -10.29 -30.35
C LEU A 28 -6.46 -8.93 -30.59
N HIS A 29 -5.42 -8.85 -31.42
CA HIS A 29 -4.67 -7.61 -31.68
C HIS A 29 -4.12 -6.96 -30.40
N LEU A 30 -3.80 -7.79 -29.40
CA LEU A 30 -3.24 -7.35 -28.13
C LEU A 30 -1.72 -7.58 -28.16
N THR A 31 -0.96 -6.50 -28.04
CA THR A 31 0.50 -6.57 -27.98
C THR A 31 0.97 -6.74 -26.54
N ARG A 32 1.98 -7.59 -26.32
CA ARG A 32 2.61 -7.75 -25.02
C ARG A 32 3.26 -6.44 -24.53
N PRO A 33 2.93 -5.94 -23.33
CA PRO A 33 3.52 -4.72 -22.79
C PRO A 33 5.03 -4.86 -22.53
N LYS A 34 5.78 -3.77 -22.70
CA LYS A 34 7.22 -3.72 -22.41
C LYS A 34 7.50 -3.99 -20.94
N MET A 35 8.69 -4.51 -20.65
CA MET A 35 9.14 -4.72 -19.28
C MET A 35 9.06 -3.40 -18.48
N GLY A 36 8.49 -3.48 -17.28
CA GLY A 36 8.27 -2.31 -16.42
C GLY A 36 7.02 -1.49 -16.73
N TYR A 37 6.22 -1.84 -17.74
CA TYR A 37 4.93 -1.17 -18.00
C TYR A 37 4.02 -1.17 -16.77
N PHE A 38 3.91 -2.32 -16.08
CA PHE A 38 3.09 -2.47 -14.88
C PHE A 38 3.70 -1.83 -13.62
N SER A 39 5.00 -1.52 -13.64
CA SER A 39 5.68 -0.86 -12.53
C SER A 39 5.55 0.67 -12.58
N LYS A 40 5.09 1.22 -13.71
CA LYS A 40 4.88 2.67 -13.86
C LYS A 40 3.57 3.07 -13.19
N LEU A 41 3.56 4.26 -12.60
CA LEU A 41 2.35 4.91 -12.10
C LEU A 41 1.45 5.26 -13.30
N HIS A 42 0.27 4.67 -13.33
CA HIS A 42 -0.77 4.97 -14.31
C HIS A 42 -1.80 5.90 -13.67
N VAL A 43 -2.08 7.02 -14.33
CA VAL A 43 -3.15 7.93 -13.92
C VAL A 43 -4.45 7.45 -14.56
N TYR A 44 -5.47 7.21 -13.74
CA TYR A 44 -6.80 6.85 -14.21
C TYR A 44 -7.79 7.98 -13.91
N GLU A 45 -8.46 8.47 -14.95
CA GLU A 45 -9.52 9.46 -14.80
C GLU A 45 -10.83 8.76 -14.41
N SER A 46 -11.18 8.83 -13.12
CA SER A 46 -12.45 8.31 -12.63
C SER A 46 -13.58 9.31 -12.87
N LYS A 47 -14.76 8.82 -13.31
CA LYS A 47 -15.99 9.63 -13.35
C LYS A 47 -16.49 10.05 -11.97
N HIS A 48 -16.11 9.28 -10.94
CA HIS A 48 -16.51 9.53 -9.57
C HIS A 48 -15.56 10.54 -8.90
N PRO A 49 -16.10 11.43 -8.05
CA PRO A 49 -15.28 12.34 -7.27
C PRO A 49 -14.39 11.56 -6.30
N ALA A 50 -13.28 12.17 -5.89
CA ALA A 50 -12.41 11.61 -4.87
C ALA A 50 -13.20 11.38 -3.56
N PRO A 51 -12.94 10.27 -2.85
CA PRO A 51 -13.60 10.01 -1.58
C PRO A 51 -13.25 11.08 -0.55
N GLU A 52 -14.24 11.50 0.25
CA GLU A 52 -14.01 12.44 1.33
C GLU A 52 -13.06 11.85 2.38
N VAL A 53 -11.98 12.57 2.68
CA VAL A 53 -11.03 12.16 3.70
C VAL A 53 -11.62 12.42 5.08
N LYS A 54 -12.04 11.34 5.76
CA LYS A 54 -12.48 11.41 7.16
C LYS A 54 -11.27 11.49 8.09
N GLN A 55 -10.70 12.67 8.27
CA GLN A 55 -9.68 12.90 9.30
C GLN A 55 -10.37 13.09 10.65
N ARG A 56 -10.04 12.25 11.63
CA ARG A 56 -10.48 12.44 13.02
C ARG A 56 -9.61 13.51 13.68
N ASP A 57 -10.23 14.46 14.36
CA ASP A 57 -9.49 15.43 15.17
C ASP A 57 -9.18 14.84 16.55
N TYR A 58 -8.03 14.19 16.63
CA TYR A 58 -7.53 13.57 17.86
C TYR A 58 -7.33 14.58 19.00
N LYS A 59 -7.11 15.87 18.71
CA LYS A 59 -6.94 16.90 19.76
C LYS A 59 -8.27 17.25 20.40
N ALA A 60 -9.32 17.38 19.60
CA ALA A 60 -10.66 17.63 20.09
C ALA A 60 -11.22 16.44 20.89
N GLU A 61 -10.90 15.22 20.47
CA GLU A 61 -11.26 14.01 21.22
C GLU A 61 -10.50 13.92 22.55
N ALA A 62 -9.19 14.18 22.53
CA ALA A 62 -8.38 14.19 23.75
C ALA A 62 -8.82 15.26 24.75
N ALA A 63 -9.21 16.45 24.29
CA ALA A 63 -9.70 17.52 25.17
C ALA A 63 -10.98 17.12 25.93
N LYS A 64 -11.88 16.37 25.30
CA LYS A 64 -13.09 15.84 25.96
C LYS A 64 -12.73 14.81 27.04
N VAL A 65 -11.85 13.87 26.70
CA VAL A 65 -11.35 12.85 27.63
C VAL A 65 -10.63 13.50 28.82
N LEU A 66 -9.85 14.56 28.58
CA LEU A 66 -9.17 15.31 29.63
C LEU A 66 -10.14 16.08 30.54
N ALA A 67 -11.27 16.56 30.02
CA ALA A 67 -12.29 17.24 30.82
C ALA A 67 -13.16 16.28 31.67
N GLU A 68 -13.26 15.01 31.28
CA GLU A 68 -13.99 13.99 32.03
C GLU A 68 -13.16 13.38 33.18
N LEU A 69 -11.84 13.59 33.19
CA LEU A 69 -10.96 13.06 34.21
C LEU A 69 -11.04 13.91 35.50
N PRO A 70 -11.09 13.28 36.69
CA PRO A 70 -11.00 13.99 37.96
C PRO A 70 -9.66 14.72 38.08
N ASP A 71 -9.65 15.87 38.76
CA ASP A 71 -8.46 16.71 38.93
C ASP A 71 -7.28 15.97 39.63
N ASP A 72 -7.58 14.95 40.44
CA ASP A 72 -6.60 14.11 41.14
C ASP A 72 -6.30 12.79 40.40
N TYR A 73 -6.44 12.77 39.07
CA TYR A 73 -6.04 11.61 38.28
C TYR A 73 -4.51 11.60 38.11
N HIS A 74 -3.85 10.52 38.56
CA HIS A 74 -2.41 10.36 38.42
C HIS A 74 -2.00 10.14 36.96
N LEU A 75 -1.81 11.23 36.19
CA LEU A 75 -1.09 11.14 34.94
C LEU A 75 0.35 10.69 35.25
N ARG A 76 0.68 9.49 34.81
CA ARG A 76 2.01 8.89 35.01
C ARG A 76 3.04 9.81 34.33
N ASN A 77 3.91 10.44 35.12
CA ASN A 77 4.90 11.43 34.62
C ASN A 77 6.24 10.80 34.20
N ASP A 78 6.36 9.48 34.26
CA ASP A 78 7.57 8.71 33.92
C ASP A 78 7.58 8.23 32.46
N TYR A 79 6.79 8.85 31.59
CA TYR A 79 6.82 8.55 30.16
C TYR A 79 8.16 9.01 29.57
N ARG A 80 8.80 8.11 28.81
CA ARG A 80 9.97 8.46 28.00
C ARG A 80 9.53 9.49 26.96
N LYS A 81 10.08 10.72 27.02
CA LYS A 81 9.72 11.78 26.07
C LYS A 81 9.98 11.28 24.65
N TYR A 82 9.04 11.51 23.73
CA TYR A 82 9.18 11.08 22.33
C TYR A 82 10.40 11.70 21.63
N ASN A 83 11.01 12.77 22.12
CA ASN A 83 12.27 13.25 21.54
C ASN A 83 13.50 12.51 22.08
N ASP A 84 13.37 11.83 23.21
CA ASP A 84 14.47 11.18 23.92
C ASP A 84 14.93 9.87 23.23
N TRP A 85 14.05 9.22 22.45
CA TRP A 85 14.45 8.06 21.63
C TRP A 85 15.33 8.45 20.44
N ARG A 86 15.28 9.71 19.97
CA ARG A 86 16.07 10.17 18.81
C ARG A 86 17.54 10.40 19.15
N TYR A 87 17.87 10.71 20.40
CA TYR A 87 19.23 11.07 20.81
C TYR A 87 20.04 9.91 21.42
N ASN A 88 19.38 8.82 21.83
CA ASN A 88 20.03 7.68 22.51
C ASN A 88 20.46 6.54 21.57
N ILE A 89 20.61 6.77 20.26
CA ILE A 89 21.00 5.71 19.29
C ILE A 89 22.54 5.49 19.26
N VAL A 90 23.34 6.27 20.00
CA VAL A 90 24.82 6.26 19.90
C VAL A 90 25.55 5.80 21.17
N GLU A 91 24.87 5.22 22.16
CA GLU A 91 25.58 4.52 23.26
C GLU A 91 25.28 3.02 23.19
N SER A 92 26.07 2.35 22.34
CA SER A 92 26.33 0.91 22.34
C SER A 92 27.37 0.53 23.40
#